data_AF-A0A261WPI8-F1
#
_entry.id   AF-A0A261WPI8-F1
#
_cell.length_a   1.000
_cell.length_b   1.000
_cell.length_c   1.000
_cell.angle_alpha   90.00
_cell.angle_beta   90.00
_cell.angle_gamma   90.00
#
_symmetry.space_group_name_H-M   'P 1'
#
loop_
_entity.id
_entity.type
_entity.pdbx_description
1 polymer ?
#
loop_
_entity_poly.entity_id
_entity_poly.type
_entity_poly.pdbx_seq_one_letter_code
_entity_poly.pdbx_strand_id
1 'polypeptide(L)'
;MLVTIQKDESIRSFVERTIFVSQGEPIAKALHKISTSYFDMMDLRKIASVLKWPGVYGFNRLLHCHSDFPIRALLKQYNELAYSGSAYSMKHFRYEDSPASYCPDCVREDLDNIGFTYWRRLHRQPWSVCARHNVKLINRCPFCDEPFKFGRHALNFLWSGCNGHYVSESSSSPNMDVSALRAARDAHDICEFRYHLPAQMALDIINRRINTLVEDKAVLDVDQSFFNMVNQFCVHYGYYKVPLTSQSIECTDTFLKALSYGFESFDDFVVSIGCDASEMIKINDLWLTHQFYTSLDQDAYVEEDYRSGIGIFFFAAPKKKGIYKGYRHDIQLDNEIPCGSFEGNCTSDGPARASMFSIPRLGKKTVDEFSRSSGLMETLKCFSSRVIVSPRKGNTITEDEFQELENLLEIQYGKSI
;
A
#
# COMPACT_ATOMS: atom_id res chain seq x y z
N MET A 1 -24.49 5.12 -13.76
CA MET A 1 -24.42 3.77 -13.15
C MET A 1 -23.01 3.49 -12.63
N LEU A 2 -22.80 3.29 -11.33
CA LEU A 2 -21.47 2.89 -10.86
C LEU A 2 -21.21 1.44 -11.30
N VAL A 3 -20.10 1.21 -12.03
CA VAL A 3 -19.71 -0.15 -12.43
C VAL A 3 -18.98 -0.83 -11.28
N THR A 4 -18.97 -2.16 -11.27
CA THR A 4 -18.21 -2.94 -10.28
C THR A 4 -16.73 -2.98 -10.66
N ILE A 5 -15.84 -2.58 -9.76
CA ILE A 5 -14.38 -2.73 -9.94
C ILE A 5 -13.99 -4.22 -9.90
N GLN A 6 -13.14 -4.68 -10.83
CA GLN A 6 -12.68 -6.08 -10.85
C GLN A 6 -11.47 -6.29 -9.93
N LYS A 7 -11.26 -7.53 -9.47
CA LYS A 7 -10.28 -7.90 -8.43
C LYS A 7 -8.89 -7.29 -8.65
N ASP A 8 -8.36 -7.39 -9.86
CA ASP A 8 -7.05 -6.91 -10.25
C ASP A 8 -7.11 -5.81 -11.33
N GLU A 9 -8.27 -5.17 -11.47
CA GLU A 9 -8.42 -3.96 -12.26
C GLU A 9 -7.62 -2.82 -11.63
N SER A 10 -6.85 -2.10 -12.44
CA SER A 10 -6.18 -0.88 -12.02
C SER A 10 -7.20 0.21 -11.67
N ILE A 11 -6.85 1.09 -10.72
CA ILE A 11 -7.73 2.20 -10.31
C ILE A 11 -8.11 3.06 -11.52
N ARG A 12 -7.17 3.30 -12.43
CA ARG A 12 -7.43 4.08 -13.64
C ARG A 12 -8.38 3.38 -14.60
N SER A 13 -8.22 2.08 -14.82
CA SER A 13 -9.18 1.33 -15.66
C SER A 13 -10.59 1.48 -15.12
N PHE A 14 -10.76 1.33 -13.81
CA PHE A 14 -12.07 1.47 -13.18
C PHE A 14 -12.67 2.87 -13.42
N VAL A 15 -11.88 3.93 -13.22
CA VAL A 15 -12.32 5.32 -13.44
C VAL A 15 -12.72 5.53 -14.90
N GLU A 16 -11.85 5.15 -15.84
CA GLU A 16 -12.08 5.35 -17.28
C GLU A 16 -13.25 4.51 -17.80
N ARG A 17 -13.41 3.27 -17.32
CA ARG A 17 -14.54 2.41 -17.65
C ARG A 17 -15.85 2.97 -17.10
N THR A 18 -15.82 3.50 -15.88
CA THR A 18 -17.00 4.17 -15.29
C THR A 18 -17.40 5.38 -16.11
N ILE A 19 -16.43 6.21 -16.54
CA ILE A 19 -16.68 7.37 -17.41
C ILE A 19 -17.26 6.91 -18.76
N PHE A 20 -16.67 5.87 -19.36
CA PHE A 20 -17.08 5.34 -20.65
C PHE A 20 -18.51 4.76 -20.63
N VAL A 21 -18.88 4.02 -19.60
CA VAL A 21 -20.19 3.36 -19.48
C VAL A 21 -21.28 4.33 -19.00
N SER A 22 -20.95 5.26 -18.12
CA SER A 22 -21.93 6.19 -17.52
C SER A 22 -21.91 7.59 -18.13
N GLN A 23 -21.68 7.68 -19.43
CA GLN A 23 -21.66 8.97 -20.12
C GLN A 23 -22.93 9.78 -19.84
N GLY A 24 -22.75 11.06 -19.51
CA GLY A 24 -23.85 11.98 -19.17
C GLY A 24 -24.24 11.99 -17.69
N GLU A 25 -23.92 10.94 -16.93
CA GLU A 25 -24.26 10.83 -15.51
C GLU A 25 -23.40 11.76 -14.63
N PRO A 26 -23.93 12.24 -13.48
CA PRO A 26 -23.16 13.07 -12.54
C PRO A 26 -21.85 12.43 -12.07
N ILE A 27 -21.86 11.10 -11.88
CA ILE A 27 -20.69 10.34 -11.44
C ILE A 27 -19.56 10.35 -12.48
N ALA A 28 -19.89 10.19 -13.76
CA ALA A 28 -18.91 10.27 -14.84
C ALA A 28 -18.32 11.69 -14.95
N LYS A 29 -19.13 12.73 -14.77
CA LYS A 29 -18.64 14.11 -14.73
C LYS A 29 -17.70 14.38 -13.55
N ALA A 30 -17.98 13.80 -12.38
CA ALA A 30 -17.12 13.92 -11.20
C ALA A 30 -15.78 13.20 -11.43
N LEU A 31 -15.82 11.97 -11.95
CA LEU A 31 -14.63 11.17 -12.25
C LEU A 31 -13.80 11.75 -13.40
N HIS A 32 -14.44 12.32 -14.43
CA HIS A 32 -13.73 12.96 -15.53
C HIS A 32 -12.88 14.14 -15.06
N LYS A 33 -13.29 14.89 -14.02
CA LYS A 33 -12.47 15.97 -13.43
C LYS A 33 -11.21 15.45 -12.75
N ILE A 34 -11.23 14.19 -12.31
CA ILE A 34 -10.12 13.53 -11.61
C ILE A 34 -9.22 12.81 -12.62
N SER A 35 -9.76 12.32 -13.74
CA SER A 35 -8.99 11.54 -14.70
C SER A 35 -8.04 12.36 -15.59
N THR A 36 -8.04 13.70 -15.49
CA THR A 36 -7.24 14.57 -16.36
C THR A 36 -5.74 14.62 -16.06
N SER A 37 -5.29 13.94 -15.02
CA SER A 37 -3.87 13.87 -14.62
C SER A 37 -3.60 12.55 -13.89
N TYR A 38 -2.35 12.36 -13.45
CA TYR A 38 -2.01 11.36 -12.44
C TYR A 38 -2.90 11.50 -11.21
N PHE A 39 -3.22 10.38 -10.57
CA PHE A 39 -3.99 10.42 -9.33
C PHE A 39 -3.07 10.81 -8.18
N ASP A 40 -3.52 11.75 -7.37
CA ASP A 40 -2.93 12.06 -6.09
C ASP A 40 -3.72 11.39 -4.94
N MET A 41 -3.31 11.65 -3.70
CA MET A 41 -3.98 11.12 -2.52
C MET A 41 -5.44 11.61 -2.38
N MET A 42 -5.74 12.85 -2.80
CA MET A 42 -7.10 13.40 -2.71
C MET A 42 -8.00 12.69 -3.71
N ASP A 43 -7.47 12.37 -4.87
CA ASP A 43 -8.19 11.64 -5.90
C ASP A 43 -8.50 10.21 -5.48
N LEU A 44 -7.53 9.50 -4.87
CA LEU A 44 -7.79 8.18 -4.30
C LEU A 44 -8.86 8.20 -3.22
N ARG A 45 -8.85 9.21 -2.33
CA ARG A 45 -9.91 9.40 -1.32
C ARG A 45 -11.28 9.65 -1.95
N LYS A 46 -11.35 10.48 -3.01
CA LYS A 46 -12.61 10.70 -3.76
C LYS A 46 -13.10 9.42 -4.43
N ILE A 47 -12.21 8.64 -5.03
CA ILE A 47 -12.56 7.36 -5.68
C ILE A 47 -13.06 6.35 -4.62
N ALA A 48 -12.40 6.26 -3.46
CA ALA A 48 -12.86 5.44 -2.34
C ALA A 48 -14.25 5.86 -1.87
N SER A 49 -14.49 7.17 -1.73
CA SER A 49 -15.80 7.72 -1.38
C SER A 49 -16.88 7.36 -2.41
N VAL A 50 -16.56 7.39 -3.71
CA VAL A 50 -17.46 6.95 -4.79
C VAL A 50 -17.82 5.46 -4.64
N LEU A 51 -16.85 4.63 -4.24
CA LEU A 51 -17.04 3.21 -3.92
C LEU A 51 -17.73 2.97 -2.57
N LYS A 52 -18.07 4.03 -1.83
CA LYS A 52 -18.60 3.99 -0.46
C LYS A 52 -17.65 3.30 0.52
N TRP A 53 -16.34 3.37 0.28
CA TRP A 53 -15.33 2.90 1.22
C TRP A 53 -14.84 4.08 2.06
N PRO A 54 -15.00 4.03 3.39
CA PRO A 54 -14.72 5.18 4.24
C PRO A 54 -13.22 5.43 4.42
N GLY A 55 -12.87 6.70 4.59
CA GLY A 55 -11.59 7.19 5.12
C GLY A 55 -10.33 6.47 4.64
N VAL A 56 -9.46 6.17 5.60
CA VAL A 56 -8.19 5.48 5.37
C VAL A 56 -8.37 4.03 4.90
N TYR A 57 -9.43 3.34 5.34
CA TYR A 57 -9.73 1.98 4.88
C TYR A 57 -9.89 1.92 3.37
N GLY A 58 -10.75 2.76 2.82
CA GLY A 58 -11.00 2.81 1.37
C GLY A 58 -9.75 3.20 0.58
N PHE A 59 -8.94 4.11 1.12
CA PHE A 59 -7.67 4.50 0.52
C PHE A 59 -6.65 3.35 0.49
N ASN A 60 -6.40 2.72 1.64
CA ASN A 60 -5.43 1.63 1.76
C ASN A 60 -5.88 0.41 0.95
N ARG A 61 -7.19 0.11 0.93
CA ARG A 61 -7.76 -0.96 0.11
C ARG A 61 -7.59 -0.69 -1.39
N LEU A 62 -7.83 0.54 -1.85
CA LEU A 62 -7.59 0.91 -3.25
C LEU A 62 -6.12 0.72 -3.62
N LEU A 63 -5.20 1.21 -2.79
CA LEU A 63 -3.77 1.01 -2.99
C LEU A 63 -3.42 -0.48 -3.02
N HIS A 64 -3.90 -1.27 -2.07
CA HIS A 64 -3.54 -2.69 -2.03
C HIS A 64 -4.09 -3.46 -3.23
N CYS A 65 -5.41 -3.38 -3.48
CA CYS A 65 -6.06 -4.26 -4.43
C CYS A 65 -5.88 -3.81 -5.89
N HIS A 66 -5.71 -2.52 -6.14
CA HIS A 66 -5.83 -1.97 -7.49
C HIS A 66 -4.54 -1.30 -7.97
N SER A 67 -3.40 -1.62 -7.35
CA SER A 67 -2.07 -1.11 -7.71
C SER A 67 -0.90 -2.08 -7.55
N ASP A 68 0.30 -1.60 -7.87
CA ASP A 68 1.59 -2.24 -7.56
C ASP A 68 2.10 -1.97 -6.13
N PHE A 69 1.41 -1.16 -5.33
CA PHE A 69 1.78 -0.81 -3.96
C PHE A 69 2.02 -2.01 -3.02
N PRO A 70 1.32 -3.16 -3.13
CA PRO A 70 1.63 -4.34 -2.31
C PRO A 70 3.10 -4.74 -2.33
N ILE A 71 3.80 -4.54 -3.45
CA ILE A 71 5.22 -4.88 -3.59
C ILE A 71 6.09 -4.02 -2.67
N ARG A 72 5.72 -2.75 -2.49
CA ARG A 72 6.43 -1.81 -1.60
C ARG A 72 6.06 -2.02 -0.13
N ALA A 73 4.84 -2.51 0.11
CA ALA A 73 4.28 -2.71 1.43
C ALA A 73 4.52 -4.12 2.00
N LEU A 74 5.04 -5.06 1.21
CA LEU A 74 5.20 -6.47 1.59
C LEU A 74 5.98 -6.64 2.89
N LEU A 75 7.13 -5.99 2.99
CA LEU A 75 8.03 -6.07 4.13
C LEU A 75 7.64 -5.04 5.19
N LYS A 76 7.49 -5.47 6.43
CA LYS A 76 7.08 -4.61 7.55
C LYS A 76 8.01 -4.73 8.74
N GLN A 77 8.36 -3.58 9.33
CA GLN A 77 9.02 -3.55 10.63
C GLN A 77 7.97 -3.74 11.74
N TYR A 78 8.35 -4.38 12.85
CA TYR A 78 7.43 -4.70 13.96
C TYR A 78 6.74 -3.47 14.58
N ASN A 79 7.36 -2.28 14.45
CA ASN A 79 6.84 -1.03 14.99
C ASN A 79 6.10 -0.16 13.95
N GLU A 80 5.96 -0.65 12.71
CA GLU A 80 5.37 0.11 11.63
C GLU A 80 3.88 -0.26 11.48
N LEU A 81 3.01 0.58 12.05
CA LEU A 81 1.58 0.26 12.12
C LEU A 81 0.79 0.75 10.91
N ALA A 82 1.29 1.70 10.11
CA ALA A 82 0.56 2.28 8.97
C ALA A 82 0.75 1.50 7.68
N TYR A 83 -0.32 0.98 7.05
CA TYR A 83 -0.19 0.28 5.75
C TYR A 83 0.46 1.16 4.67
N SER A 84 -0.08 2.36 4.45
CA SER A 84 0.39 3.28 3.42
C SER A 84 1.51 4.23 3.87
N GLY A 85 2.07 4.03 5.08
CA GLY A 85 3.03 4.95 5.69
C GLY A 85 2.48 6.38 5.71
N SER A 86 3.25 7.32 5.20
CA SER A 86 2.87 8.73 5.07
C SER A 86 2.05 9.05 3.81
N ALA A 87 1.83 8.11 2.90
CA ALA A 87 1.19 8.38 1.61
C ALA A 87 -0.24 8.93 1.76
N TYR A 88 -0.98 8.48 2.78
CA TYR A 88 -2.30 9.04 3.09
C TYR A 88 -2.24 10.53 3.48
N SER A 89 -1.13 10.98 4.07
CA SER A 89 -0.96 12.34 4.61
C SER A 89 -0.16 13.29 3.69
N MET A 90 0.54 12.77 2.67
CA MET A 90 1.46 13.54 1.83
C MET A 90 0.79 14.15 0.59
N LYS A 91 0.97 15.47 0.38
CA LYS A 91 0.41 16.24 -0.75
C LYS A 91 0.96 15.91 -2.14
N HIS A 92 2.09 15.20 -2.24
CA HIS A 92 2.78 14.99 -3.51
C HIS A 92 2.94 13.51 -3.91
N PHE A 93 2.20 12.62 -3.25
CA PHE A 93 2.21 11.21 -3.63
C PHE A 93 1.47 11.04 -4.97
N ARG A 94 2.20 10.66 -6.02
CA ARG A 94 1.64 10.38 -7.35
C ARG A 94 1.48 8.90 -7.56
N TYR A 95 0.37 8.55 -8.17
CA TYR A 95 -0.02 7.18 -8.43
C TYR A 95 -0.14 6.93 -9.94
N GLU A 96 0.35 5.77 -10.40
CA GLU A 96 0.28 5.29 -11.79
C GLU A 96 0.90 6.24 -12.85
N ASP A 97 2.20 6.53 -12.71
CA ASP A 97 2.93 7.37 -13.70
C ASP A 97 3.35 6.57 -14.96
N SER A 98 3.39 5.25 -14.89
CA SER A 98 3.84 4.41 -16.01
C SER A 98 2.78 4.22 -17.10
N PRO A 99 3.18 4.16 -18.39
CA PRO A 99 2.29 3.77 -19.47
C PRO A 99 1.63 2.43 -19.20
N ALA A 100 0.35 2.31 -19.57
CA ALA A 100 -0.36 1.05 -19.46
C ALA A 100 0.08 0.09 -20.57
N SER A 101 -0.13 -1.20 -20.34
CA SER A 101 0.07 -2.25 -21.33
C SER A 101 -1.04 -3.28 -21.18
N TYR A 102 -1.22 -4.15 -22.17
CA TYR A 102 -2.21 -5.22 -22.07
C TYR A 102 -1.68 -6.53 -22.66
N CYS A 103 -2.30 -7.63 -22.21
CA CYS A 103 -2.09 -8.95 -22.77
C CYS A 103 -3.27 -9.27 -23.69
N PRO A 104 -3.06 -9.58 -24.98
CA PRO A 104 -4.15 -9.93 -25.89
C PRO A 104 -4.91 -11.19 -25.45
N ASP A 105 -4.23 -12.15 -24.82
CA ASP A 105 -4.87 -13.35 -24.27
C ASP A 105 -5.77 -13.01 -23.08
N CYS A 106 -5.35 -12.14 -22.15
CA CYS A 106 -6.24 -11.66 -21.08
C CYS A 106 -7.45 -10.94 -21.65
N VAL A 107 -7.26 -10.10 -22.67
CA VAL A 107 -8.36 -9.38 -23.31
C VAL A 107 -9.40 -10.35 -23.89
N ARG A 108 -8.96 -11.39 -24.61
CA ARG A 108 -9.87 -12.40 -25.16
C ARG A 108 -10.59 -13.18 -24.05
N GLU A 109 -9.86 -13.63 -23.03
CA GLU A 109 -10.48 -14.32 -21.90
C GLU A 109 -11.46 -13.45 -21.11
N ASP A 110 -11.18 -12.16 -20.95
CA ASP A 110 -12.08 -11.23 -20.25
C ASP A 110 -13.38 -11.04 -21.03
N LEU A 111 -13.30 -10.92 -22.36
CA LEU A 111 -14.48 -10.87 -23.23
C LEU A 111 -15.30 -12.17 -23.16
N ASP A 112 -14.64 -13.32 -23.19
CA ASP A 112 -15.31 -14.62 -23.16
C ASP A 112 -15.98 -14.90 -21.80
N ASN A 113 -15.32 -14.54 -20.69
CA ASN A 113 -15.76 -14.90 -19.34
C ASN A 113 -16.70 -13.88 -18.68
N ILE A 114 -16.47 -12.58 -18.88
CA ILE A 114 -17.22 -11.51 -18.19
C ILE A 114 -17.84 -10.49 -19.16
N GLY A 115 -17.58 -10.60 -20.47
CA GLY A 115 -18.22 -9.78 -21.50
C GLY A 115 -17.61 -8.38 -21.69
N PHE A 116 -16.55 -8.04 -20.96
CA PHE A 116 -15.84 -6.76 -21.11
C PHE A 116 -14.38 -6.87 -20.64
N THR A 117 -13.54 -5.96 -21.10
CA THR A 117 -12.11 -5.92 -20.79
C THR A 117 -11.78 -4.81 -19.80
N TYR A 118 -10.61 -4.88 -19.16
CA TYR A 118 -10.11 -3.83 -18.27
C TYR A 118 -8.58 -3.84 -18.21
N TRP A 119 -7.97 -2.74 -17.77
CA TRP A 119 -6.51 -2.70 -17.57
C TRP A 119 -6.16 -3.29 -16.21
N ARG A 120 -5.35 -4.35 -16.23
CA ARG A 120 -4.86 -5.05 -15.04
C ARG A 120 -3.82 -4.20 -14.30
N ARG A 121 -3.78 -4.27 -12.96
CA ARG A 121 -2.88 -3.46 -12.11
C ARG A 121 -1.38 -3.68 -12.40
N LEU A 122 -0.99 -4.90 -12.77
CA LEU A 122 0.41 -5.28 -13.06
C LEU A 122 0.78 -5.27 -14.55
N HIS A 123 -0.13 -4.92 -15.47
CA HIS A 123 0.23 -4.77 -16.89
C HIS A 123 0.80 -3.38 -17.17
N ARG A 124 1.88 -3.02 -16.49
CA ARG A 124 2.52 -1.70 -16.55
C ARG A 124 4.00 -1.85 -16.28
N GLN A 125 4.79 -0.83 -16.58
CA GLN A 125 6.21 -0.84 -16.19
C GLN A 125 6.36 -1.05 -14.67
N PRO A 126 7.34 -1.85 -14.22
CA PRO A 126 8.46 -2.40 -15.00
C PRO A 126 8.19 -3.73 -15.73
N TRP A 127 6.98 -4.30 -15.64
CA TRP A 127 6.68 -5.59 -16.24
C TRP A 127 6.41 -5.49 -17.74
N SER A 128 7.08 -6.34 -18.51
CA SER A 128 6.97 -6.44 -19.97
C SER A 128 6.27 -7.72 -20.44
N VAL A 129 5.91 -8.61 -19.51
CA VAL A 129 5.37 -9.95 -19.78
C VAL A 129 4.14 -10.20 -18.90
N CYS A 130 3.16 -10.90 -19.43
CA CYS A 130 2.01 -11.37 -18.65
C CYS A 130 2.39 -12.59 -17.80
N ALA A 131 2.26 -12.47 -16.47
CA ALA A 131 2.54 -13.55 -15.53
C ALA A 131 1.74 -14.84 -15.80
N ARG A 132 0.49 -14.67 -16.28
CA ARG A 132 -0.45 -15.75 -16.56
C ARG A 132 -0.20 -16.44 -17.90
N HIS A 133 -0.04 -15.66 -18.96
CA HIS A 133 0.00 -16.19 -20.34
C HIS A 133 1.40 -16.36 -20.92
N ASN A 134 2.45 -15.84 -20.26
CA ASN A 134 3.81 -15.82 -20.78
C ASN A 134 3.93 -15.24 -22.20
N VAL A 135 3.25 -14.11 -22.41
CA VAL A 135 3.33 -13.33 -23.65
C VAL A 135 3.80 -11.92 -23.37
N LYS A 136 4.41 -11.29 -24.37
CA LYS A 136 4.84 -9.88 -24.28
C LYS A 136 3.61 -8.98 -24.16
N LEU A 137 3.67 -8.06 -23.20
CA LEU A 137 2.65 -7.04 -23.04
C LEU A 137 2.78 -5.99 -24.15
N ILE A 138 1.65 -5.61 -24.74
CA ILE A 138 1.57 -4.57 -25.77
C ILE A 138 1.39 -3.22 -25.07
N ASN A 139 2.35 -2.30 -25.27
CA ASN A 139 2.38 -0.97 -24.64
C ASN A 139 2.12 0.19 -25.62
N ARG A 140 1.94 -0.12 -26.91
CA ARG A 140 1.60 0.82 -27.98
C ARG A 140 0.48 0.24 -28.84
N CYS A 141 -0.39 1.08 -29.37
CA CYS A 141 -1.48 0.65 -30.22
C CYS A 141 -0.94 -0.07 -31.48
N PRO A 142 -1.34 -1.31 -31.77
CA PRO A 142 -0.86 -2.03 -32.95
C PRO A 142 -1.36 -1.43 -34.28
N PHE A 143 -2.34 -0.52 -34.22
CA PHE A 143 -2.99 0.06 -35.40
C PHE A 143 -2.51 1.49 -35.74
N CYS A 144 -2.05 2.26 -34.74
CA CYS A 144 -1.57 3.63 -34.94
C CYS A 144 -0.24 3.94 -34.23
N ASP A 145 0.37 2.97 -33.54
CA ASP A 145 1.65 3.07 -32.83
C ASP A 145 1.70 4.13 -31.70
N GLU A 146 0.56 4.74 -31.34
CA GLU A 146 0.51 5.65 -30.19
C GLU A 146 0.62 4.87 -28.86
N PRO A 147 1.41 5.36 -27.89
CA PRO A 147 1.52 4.72 -26.58
C PRO A 147 0.22 4.86 -25.77
N PHE A 148 -0.08 3.85 -24.94
CA PHE A 148 -1.20 3.91 -24.00
C PHE A 148 -0.89 4.82 -22.81
N LYS A 149 -1.07 6.11 -23.05
CA LYS A 149 -0.90 7.18 -22.06
C LYS A 149 -2.11 8.09 -22.07
N PHE A 150 -2.37 8.68 -20.90
CA PHE A 150 -3.41 9.67 -20.74
C PHE A 150 -3.29 10.82 -21.78
N GLY A 151 -4.44 11.27 -22.30
CA GLY A 151 -4.58 12.46 -23.15
C GLY A 151 -4.34 12.28 -24.66
N ARG A 152 -3.56 11.29 -25.11
CA ARG A 152 -3.35 11.04 -26.56
C ARG A 152 -4.09 9.80 -27.06
N HIS A 153 -3.82 8.66 -26.43
CA HIS A 153 -4.48 7.39 -26.70
C HIS A 153 -5.04 6.91 -25.37
N ALA A 154 -6.15 7.53 -24.98
CA ALA A 154 -6.74 7.35 -23.66
C ALA A 154 -7.09 5.88 -23.43
N LEU A 155 -7.16 5.50 -22.16
CA LEU A 155 -7.33 4.11 -21.75
C LEU A 155 -8.72 3.56 -22.10
N ASN A 156 -9.63 4.40 -22.61
CA ASN A 156 -10.84 3.95 -23.25
C ASN A 156 -10.61 3.11 -24.52
N PHE A 157 -9.38 3.08 -25.04
CA PHE A 157 -8.97 2.23 -26.16
C PHE A 157 -9.40 0.76 -26.05
N LEU A 158 -9.37 0.16 -24.84
CA LEU A 158 -9.83 -1.22 -24.64
C LEU A 158 -11.30 -1.41 -25.07
N TRP A 159 -12.12 -0.36 -25.01
CA TRP A 159 -13.56 -0.42 -25.29
C TRP A 159 -13.94 0.27 -26.59
N SER A 160 -13.22 1.33 -26.98
CA SER A 160 -13.50 2.10 -28.20
C SER A 160 -12.81 1.55 -29.45
N GLY A 161 -11.74 0.75 -29.28
CA GLY A 161 -10.88 0.34 -30.38
C GLY A 161 -10.10 1.52 -30.99
N CYS A 162 -9.44 1.27 -32.12
CA CYS A 162 -8.75 2.28 -32.93
C CYS A 162 -8.88 1.95 -34.42
N ASN A 163 -9.21 2.94 -35.25
CA ASN A 163 -9.34 2.79 -36.71
C ASN A 163 -10.26 1.63 -37.15
N GLY A 164 -11.33 1.37 -36.38
CA GLY A 164 -12.28 0.28 -36.67
C GLY A 164 -11.83 -1.10 -36.21
N HIS A 165 -10.66 -1.22 -35.57
CA HIS A 165 -10.14 -2.45 -34.99
C HIS A 165 -10.28 -2.48 -33.47
N TYR A 166 -10.59 -3.65 -32.94
CA TYR A 166 -10.64 -3.91 -31.51
C TYR A 166 -9.34 -4.53 -30.98
N VAL A 167 -9.08 -4.30 -29.69
CA VAL A 167 -7.90 -4.84 -29.01
C VAL A 167 -7.81 -6.36 -29.03
N SER A 168 -8.95 -7.04 -29.05
CA SER A 168 -9.05 -8.50 -29.13
C SER A 168 -8.54 -9.08 -30.46
N GLU A 169 -8.45 -8.26 -31.50
CA GLU A 169 -7.89 -8.65 -32.81
C GLU A 169 -6.35 -8.70 -32.80
N SER A 170 -5.73 -8.20 -31.72
CA SER A 170 -4.27 -8.14 -31.62
C SER A 170 -3.67 -9.52 -31.41
N SER A 171 -2.61 -9.84 -32.15
CA SER A 171 -1.89 -11.10 -32.02
C SER A 171 -1.02 -11.12 -30.75
N SER A 172 -1.04 -12.25 -30.04
CA SER A 172 -0.11 -12.50 -28.93
C SER A 172 1.29 -12.85 -29.46
N SER A 173 2.33 -12.35 -28.80
CA SER A 173 3.73 -12.73 -29.07
C SER A 173 4.32 -13.47 -27.87
N PRO A 174 4.83 -14.70 -28.03
CA PRO A 174 5.38 -15.45 -26.91
C PRO A 174 6.59 -14.73 -26.31
N ASN A 175 6.73 -14.85 -25.00
CA ASN A 175 7.92 -14.40 -24.30
C ASN A 175 8.93 -15.56 -24.16
N MET A 176 10.20 -15.25 -24.43
CA MET A 176 11.34 -16.17 -24.28
C MET A 176 12.26 -15.78 -23.11
N ASP A 177 12.02 -14.62 -22.48
CA ASP A 177 12.79 -14.16 -21.33
C ASP A 177 12.23 -14.79 -20.06
N VAL A 178 12.89 -15.84 -19.59
CA VAL A 178 12.50 -16.58 -18.39
C VAL A 178 12.58 -15.70 -17.14
N SER A 179 13.54 -14.79 -17.07
CA SER A 179 13.72 -13.88 -15.93
C SER A 179 12.59 -12.86 -15.86
N ALA A 180 12.17 -12.29 -17.00
CA ALA A 180 11.03 -11.39 -17.07
C ALA A 180 9.72 -12.08 -16.67
N LEU A 181 9.53 -13.34 -17.08
CA LEU A 181 8.38 -14.14 -16.65
C LEU A 181 8.40 -14.39 -15.14
N ARG A 182 9.56 -14.75 -14.58
CA ARG A 182 9.72 -14.98 -13.14
C ARG A 182 9.38 -13.72 -12.35
N ALA A 183 9.98 -12.58 -12.70
CA ALA A 183 9.70 -11.31 -12.03
C ALA A 183 8.21 -10.90 -12.11
N ALA A 184 7.53 -11.18 -13.23
CA ALA A 184 6.10 -10.92 -13.37
C ALA A 184 5.25 -11.83 -12.48
N ARG A 185 5.62 -13.11 -12.32
CA ARG A 185 4.96 -14.06 -11.41
C ARG A 185 5.20 -13.70 -9.95
N ASP A 186 6.44 -13.42 -9.57
CA ASP A 186 6.78 -12.99 -8.21
C ASP A 186 5.96 -11.74 -7.83
N ALA A 187 5.88 -10.74 -8.72
CA ALA A 187 5.06 -9.55 -8.48
C ALA A 187 3.55 -9.87 -8.34
N HIS A 188 3.04 -10.79 -9.17
CA HIS A 188 1.65 -11.24 -9.07
C HIS A 188 1.37 -11.92 -7.73
N ASP A 189 2.24 -12.83 -7.32
CA ASP A 189 2.08 -13.62 -6.10
C ASP A 189 2.22 -12.73 -4.86
N ILE A 190 3.14 -11.76 -4.87
CA ILE A 190 3.25 -10.72 -3.83
C ILE A 190 1.95 -9.92 -3.70
N CYS A 191 1.32 -9.55 -4.81
CA CYS A 191 0.06 -8.80 -4.77
C CYS A 191 -1.15 -9.65 -4.33
N GLU A 192 -1.04 -10.98 -4.33
CA GLU A 192 -2.07 -11.90 -3.81
C GLU A 192 -1.75 -12.39 -2.38
N PHE A 193 -0.54 -12.11 -1.89
CA PHE A 193 -0.10 -12.50 -0.56
C PHE A 193 -0.86 -11.71 0.52
N ARG A 194 -1.25 -12.40 1.60
CA ARG A 194 -2.19 -11.87 2.62
C ARG A 194 -1.53 -11.30 3.86
N TYR A 195 -0.21 -11.45 3.97
CA TYR A 195 0.53 -11.15 5.19
C TYR A 195 1.68 -10.18 4.92
N HIS A 196 2.03 -9.41 5.93
CA HIS A 196 3.29 -8.70 5.94
C HIS A 196 4.41 -9.64 6.37
N LEU A 197 5.52 -9.61 5.64
CA LEU A 197 6.72 -10.37 6.01
C LEU A 197 7.57 -9.54 6.99
N PRO A 198 8.10 -10.13 8.07
CA PRO A 198 9.01 -9.45 8.97
C PRO A 198 10.27 -8.98 8.22
N ALA A 199 10.43 -7.66 8.09
CA ALA A 199 11.46 -7.07 7.24
C ALA A 199 12.88 -7.54 7.60
N GLN A 200 13.20 -7.63 8.89
CA GLN A 200 14.53 -8.06 9.34
C GLN A 200 14.83 -9.50 8.88
N MET A 201 13.92 -10.43 9.11
CA MET A 201 14.12 -11.85 8.75
C MET A 201 14.19 -12.04 7.23
N ALA A 202 13.30 -11.37 6.50
CA ALA A 202 13.28 -11.35 5.04
C ALA A 202 14.61 -10.87 4.45
N LEU A 203 15.13 -9.74 4.92
CA LEU A 203 16.39 -9.16 4.44
C LEU A 203 17.60 -10.02 4.84
N ASP A 204 17.61 -10.61 6.04
CA ASP A 204 18.68 -11.51 6.48
C ASP A 204 18.74 -12.78 5.62
N ILE A 205 17.57 -13.31 5.21
CA ILE A 205 17.47 -14.48 4.32
C ILE A 205 17.95 -14.14 2.91
N ILE A 206 17.53 -13.00 2.36
CA ILE A 206 18.01 -12.53 1.05
C ILE A 206 19.52 -12.37 1.07
N ASN A 207 20.06 -11.67 2.06
CA ASN A 207 21.49 -11.41 2.17
C ASN A 207 22.30 -12.71 2.27
N ARG A 208 21.88 -13.66 3.12
CA ARG A 208 22.56 -14.97 3.24
C ARG A 208 22.53 -15.76 1.94
N ARG A 209 21.36 -15.85 1.30
CA ARG A 209 21.17 -16.60 0.05
C ARG A 209 22.05 -16.03 -1.07
N ILE A 210 22.05 -14.71 -1.24
CA ILE A 210 22.83 -14.03 -2.26
C ILE A 210 24.34 -14.20 -2.02
N ASN A 211 24.82 -14.06 -0.78
CA ASN A 211 26.25 -14.28 -0.48
C ASN A 211 26.69 -15.73 -0.75
N THR A 212 25.84 -16.72 -0.46
CA THR A 212 26.13 -18.14 -0.76
C THR A 212 26.31 -18.35 -2.26
N LEU A 213 25.43 -17.77 -3.08
CA LEU A 213 25.51 -17.84 -4.54
C LEU A 213 26.80 -17.21 -5.12
N VAL A 214 27.30 -16.15 -4.47
CA VAL A 214 28.59 -15.52 -4.83
C VAL A 214 29.75 -16.43 -4.51
N GLU A 215 29.78 -16.99 -3.29
CA GLU A 215 30.86 -17.87 -2.81
C GLU A 215 30.97 -19.13 -3.66
N ASP A 216 29.84 -19.73 -4.02
CA ASP A 216 29.78 -20.96 -4.82
C ASP A 216 30.16 -20.73 -6.29
N LYS A 217 30.38 -19.48 -6.72
CA LYS A 217 30.54 -19.08 -8.14
C LYS A 217 29.42 -19.64 -9.03
N ALA A 218 28.28 -20.00 -8.43
CA ALA A 218 27.13 -20.57 -9.11
C ALA A 218 26.54 -19.57 -10.10
N VAL A 219 26.87 -18.29 -9.95
CA VAL A 219 26.47 -17.22 -10.85
C VAL A 219 27.69 -16.57 -11.48
N LEU A 220 28.16 -17.18 -12.57
CA LEU A 220 29.28 -16.69 -13.37
C LEU A 220 28.99 -15.33 -14.07
N ASP A 221 27.75 -14.85 -14.05
CA ASP A 221 27.26 -13.69 -14.80
C ASP A 221 26.60 -12.58 -13.96
N VAL A 222 26.54 -12.71 -12.62
CA VAL A 222 25.97 -11.60 -11.83
C VAL A 222 27.02 -10.51 -11.62
N ASP A 223 26.67 -9.33 -12.14
CA ASP A 223 27.42 -8.10 -11.99
C ASP A 223 27.71 -7.80 -10.51
N GLN A 224 28.98 -7.62 -10.16
CA GLN A 224 29.41 -7.19 -8.82
C GLN A 224 28.66 -5.92 -8.36
N SER A 225 28.22 -5.08 -9.30
CA SER A 225 27.41 -3.90 -9.01
C SER A 225 26.04 -4.27 -8.41
N PHE A 226 25.39 -5.34 -8.90
CA PHE A 226 24.11 -5.82 -8.38
C PHE A 226 24.25 -6.35 -6.96
N PHE A 227 25.29 -7.15 -6.68
CA PHE A 227 25.54 -7.64 -5.32
C PHE A 227 25.78 -6.49 -4.34
N ASN A 228 26.57 -5.49 -4.74
CA ASN A 228 26.79 -4.31 -3.92
C ASN A 228 25.47 -3.54 -3.66
N MET A 229 24.59 -3.46 -4.66
CA MET A 229 23.26 -2.84 -4.52
C MET A 229 22.36 -3.60 -3.56
N VAL A 230 22.30 -4.94 -3.65
CA VAL A 230 21.52 -5.79 -2.72
C VAL A 230 22.06 -5.69 -1.29
N ASN A 231 23.38 -5.71 -1.12
CA ASN A 231 24.01 -5.55 0.20
C ASN A 231 23.69 -4.17 0.80
N GLN A 232 23.80 -3.10 0.01
CA GLN A 232 23.44 -1.75 0.45
C GLN A 232 21.96 -1.67 0.82
N PHE A 233 21.07 -2.27 0.03
CA PHE A 233 19.64 -2.37 0.32
C PHE A 233 19.39 -3.09 1.65
N CYS A 234 19.96 -4.28 1.85
CA CYS A 234 19.78 -5.06 3.08
C CYS A 234 20.32 -4.32 4.31
N VAL A 235 21.49 -3.67 4.20
CA VAL A 235 22.06 -2.86 5.29
C VAL A 235 21.19 -1.64 5.56
N HIS A 236 20.77 -0.90 4.54
CA HIS A 236 19.98 0.31 4.71
C HIS A 236 18.65 0.01 5.44
N TYR A 237 17.91 -1.00 4.99
CA TYR A 237 16.58 -1.28 5.51
C TYR A 237 16.56 -2.21 6.73
N GLY A 238 17.52 -3.14 6.82
CA GLY A 238 17.66 -4.05 7.95
C GLY A 238 18.30 -3.37 9.16
N TYR A 239 19.45 -2.73 8.96
CA TYR A 239 20.23 -2.14 10.06
C TYR A 239 19.68 -0.79 10.52
N TYR A 240 19.35 0.11 9.60
CA TYR A 240 18.85 1.45 9.96
C TYR A 240 17.33 1.51 10.18
N LYS A 241 16.62 0.38 10.02
CA LYS A 241 15.17 0.24 10.25
C LYS A 241 14.35 1.35 9.56
N VAL A 242 14.74 1.72 8.34
CA VAL A 242 14.04 2.74 7.56
C VAL A 242 12.70 2.14 7.06
N PRO A 243 11.56 2.86 7.19
CA PRO A 243 10.28 2.36 6.70
C PRO A 243 10.32 2.08 5.20
N LEU A 244 9.96 0.86 4.82
CA LEU A 244 9.98 0.41 3.42
C LEU A 244 8.85 1.07 2.60
N THR A 245 7.80 1.60 3.23
CA THR A 245 6.76 2.40 2.53
C THR A 245 7.26 3.75 2.02
N SER A 246 8.44 4.21 2.47
CA SER A 246 9.10 5.45 2.00
C SER A 246 10.03 5.25 0.80
N GLN A 247 10.06 4.04 0.24
CA GLN A 247 10.98 3.62 -0.82
C GLN A 247 10.85 4.41 -2.13
N SER A 248 11.99 4.60 -2.80
CA SER A 248 12.07 4.92 -4.23
C SER A 248 11.78 3.68 -5.09
N ILE A 249 11.40 3.90 -6.35
CA ILE A 249 11.15 2.83 -7.35
C ILE A 249 12.36 1.89 -7.50
N GLU A 250 13.58 2.41 -7.33
CA GLU A 250 14.85 1.68 -7.46
C GLU A 250 15.02 0.59 -6.37
N CYS A 251 14.47 0.80 -5.18
CA CYS A 251 14.55 -0.17 -4.09
C CYS A 251 13.65 -1.38 -4.34
N THR A 252 12.46 -1.15 -4.91
CA THR A 252 11.53 -2.22 -5.31
C THR A 252 12.12 -3.10 -6.41
N ASP A 253 12.78 -2.50 -7.40
CA ASP A 253 13.49 -3.23 -8.46
C ASP A 253 14.64 -4.09 -7.89
N THR A 254 15.42 -3.54 -6.96
CA THR A 254 16.51 -4.26 -6.28
C THR A 254 15.96 -5.49 -5.53
N PHE A 255 14.87 -5.32 -4.78
CA PHE A 255 14.22 -6.40 -4.03
C PHE A 255 13.72 -7.52 -4.97
N LEU A 256 12.97 -7.17 -6.02
CA LEU A 256 12.42 -8.16 -6.96
C LEU A 256 13.54 -8.92 -7.68
N LYS A 257 14.61 -8.24 -8.10
CA LYS A 257 15.78 -8.91 -8.68
C LYS A 257 16.43 -9.85 -7.68
N ALA A 258 16.61 -9.43 -6.42
CA ALA A 258 17.19 -10.29 -5.39
C ALA A 258 16.34 -11.55 -5.15
N LEU A 259 15.01 -11.44 -5.20
CA LEU A 259 14.11 -12.59 -5.17
C LEU A 259 14.35 -13.52 -6.36
N SER A 260 14.29 -13.00 -7.59
CA SER A 260 14.37 -13.83 -8.79
C SER A 260 15.73 -14.53 -8.99
N TYR A 261 16.82 -13.96 -8.45
CA TYR A 261 18.16 -14.58 -8.44
C TYR A 261 18.36 -15.56 -7.27
N GLY A 262 17.84 -15.22 -6.08
CA GLY A 262 18.09 -15.97 -4.85
C GLY A 262 17.19 -17.19 -4.66
N PHE A 263 15.99 -17.17 -5.24
CA PHE A 263 14.91 -18.10 -4.91
C PHE A 263 14.25 -18.64 -6.19
N GLU A 264 13.68 -19.84 -6.09
CA GLU A 264 13.01 -20.46 -7.24
C GLU A 264 11.66 -19.79 -7.57
N SER A 265 10.97 -19.34 -6.53
CA SER A 265 9.69 -18.64 -6.55
C SER A 265 9.52 -17.76 -5.31
N PHE A 266 8.50 -16.89 -5.33
CA PHE A 266 8.09 -16.16 -4.13
C PHE A 266 7.71 -17.08 -2.95
N ASP A 267 7.04 -18.21 -3.20
CA ASP A 267 6.70 -19.18 -2.15
C ASP A 267 7.95 -19.81 -1.51
N ASP A 268 8.97 -20.16 -2.32
CA ASP A 268 10.26 -20.66 -1.81
C ASP A 268 10.94 -19.62 -0.89
N PHE A 269 10.85 -18.34 -1.25
CA PHE A 269 11.31 -17.25 -0.40
C PHE A 269 10.54 -17.17 0.93
N VAL A 270 9.21 -17.22 0.89
CA VAL A 270 8.38 -17.18 2.11
C VAL A 270 8.67 -18.37 3.03
N VAL A 271 8.78 -19.59 2.47
CA VAL A 271 9.18 -20.80 3.21
C VAL A 271 10.57 -20.63 3.83
N SER A 272 11.52 -20.03 3.10
CA SER A 272 12.87 -19.79 3.58
C SER A 272 12.93 -18.83 4.77
N ILE A 273 11.95 -17.92 4.93
CA ILE A 273 11.85 -17.05 6.12
C ILE A 273 11.55 -17.86 7.38
N GLY A 274 10.79 -18.96 7.26
CA GLY A 274 10.50 -19.87 8.36
C GLY A 274 9.58 -19.27 9.44
N CYS A 275 8.78 -18.25 9.10
CA CYS A 275 7.75 -17.70 9.99
C CYS A 275 6.43 -18.43 9.78
N ASP A 276 5.77 -18.80 10.88
CA ASP A 276 4.40 -19.31 10.81
C ASP A 276 3.42 -18.16 10.51
N ALA A 277 2.33 -18.46 9.79
CA ALA A 277 1.31 -17.45 9.46
C ALA A 277 0.66 -16.82 10.70
N SER A 278 0.69 -17.50 11.86
CA SER A 278 0.23 -16.96 13.15
C SER A 278 1.13 -15.88 13.72
N GLU A 279 2.37 -15.79 13.27
CA GLU A 279 3.37 -14.81 13.71
C GLU A 279 3.40 -13.59 12.78
N MET A 280 2.74 -13.67 11.62
CA MET A 280 2.68 -12.61 10.64
C MET A 280 1.44 -11.72 10.82
N ILE A 281 1.61 -10.43 10.53
CA ILE A 281 0.51 -9.46 10.56
C ILE A 281 -0.27 -9.58 9.26
N LYS A 282 -1.60 -9.70 9.31
CA LYS A 282 -2.42 -9.67 8.10
C LYS A 282 -2.43 -8.27 7.50
N ILE A 283 -2.39 -8.18 6.18
CA ILE A 283 -2.32 -6.88 5.50
C ILE A 283 -3.57 -6.02 5.74
N ASN A 284 -4.74 -6.65 5.72
CA ASN A 284 -6.02 -5.96 5.89
C ASN A 284 -6.24 -5.42 7.31
N ASP A 285 -5.59 -6.00 8.32
CA ASP A 285 -5.63 -5.48 9.70
C ASP A 285 -5.02 -4.07 9.78
N LEU A 286 -4.11 -3.70 8.87
CA LEU A 286 -3.51 -2.38 8.80
C LEU A 286 -4.23 -1.41 7.83
N TRP A 287 -5.36 -1.79 7.23
CA TRP A 287 -6.06 -0.87 6.33
C TRP A 287 -6.72 0.29 7.06
N LEU A 288 -6.96 0.17 8.37
CA LEU A 288 -7.51 1.24 9.20
C LEU A 288 -6.44 2.22 9.70
N THR A 289 -5.17 2.02 9.37
CA THR A 289 -4.08 2.79 9.95
C THR A 289 -3.35 3.68 8.93
N HIS A 290 -2.91 4.85 9.37
CA HIS A 290 -2.00 5.71 8.61
C HIS A 290 -1.02 6.45 9.51
N GLN A 291 0.12 6.86 8.93
CA GLN A 291 1.08 7.71 9.62
C GLN A 291 0.60 9.16 9.57
N PHE A 292 0.74 9.88 10.68
CA PHE A 292 0.55 11.32 10.72
C PHE A 292 1.83 12.02 11.18
N TYR A 293 2.06 13.21 10.63
CA TYR A 293 3.25 13.97 10.96
C TYR A 293 3.09 14.69 12.29
N THR A 294 4.03 14.42 13.20
CA THR A 294 4.22 15.21 14.42
C THR A 294 5.34 16.21 14.20
N SER A 295 5.32 17.33 14.93
CA SER A 295 6.43 18.30 14.93
C SER A 295 7.67 17.82 15.70
N LEU A 296 7.69 16.55 16.14
CA LEU A 296 8.65 16.02 17.12
C LEU A 296 9.56 14.92 16.55
N ASP A 297 9.62 14.74 15.22
CA ASP A 297 10.35 13.65 14.56
C ASP A 297 10.03 12.26 15.17
N GLN A 298 8.78 12.09 15.62
CA GLN A 298 8.26 10.84 16.17
C GLN A 298 7.39 10.14 15.14
N ASP A 299 7.58 8.83 15.03
CA ASP A 299 6.66 7.97 14.31
C ASP A 299 5.35 7.93 15.10
N ALA A 300 4.28 8.42 14.47
CA ALA A 300 2.96 8.46 15.07
C ALA A 300 1.91 8.00 14.06
N TYR A 301 0.94 7.25 14.55
CA TYR A 301 -0.05 6.54 13.74
C TYR A 301 -1.46 6.82 14.24
N VAL A 302 -2.42 6.84 13.33
CA VAL A 302 -3.84 6.86 13.67
C VAL A 302 -4.47 5.60 13.13
N GLU A 303 -5.24 4.91 13.97
CA GLU A 303 -6.21 3.89 13.57
C GLU A 303 -7.61 4.52 13.58
N GLU A 304 -8.31 4.47 12.45
CA GLU A 304 -9.68 5.00 12.35
C GLU A 304 -10.70 3.93 12.77
N ASP A 305 -11.51 4.22 13.79
CA ASP A 305 -12.67 3.41 14.17
C ASP A 305 -13.96 4.09 13.66
N TYR A 306 -14.51 3.56 12.59
CA TYR A 306 -15.74 4.08 11.99
C TYR A 306 -17.01 3.79 12.79
N ARG A 307 -16.99 2.81 13.71
CA ARG A 307 -18.15 2.48 14.55
C ARG A 307 -18.35 3.56 15.62
N SER A 308 -17.26 4.01 16.22
CA SER A 308 -17.27 5.08 17.24
C SER A 308 -17.10 6.47 16.64
N GLY A 309 -16.58 6.59 15.42
CA GLY A 309 -16.21 7.86 14.78
C GLY A 309 -14.94 8.49 15.37
N ILE A 310 -14.10 7.68 16.03
CA ILE A 310 -12.91 8.11 16.77
C ILE A 310 -11.65 7.64 16.03
N GLY A 311 -10.59 8.44 16.07
CA GLY A 311 -9.24 8.01 15.75
C GLY A 311 -8.48 7.62 17.01
N ILE A 312 -7.89 6.43 17.03
CA ILE A 312 -6.97 5.98 18.08
C ILE A 312 -5.55 6.36 17.65
N PHE A 313 -4.92 7.25 18.39
CA PHE A 313 -3.59 7.75 18.10
C PHE A 313 -2.54 6.91 18.83
N PHE A 314 -1.48 6.51 18.14
CA PHE A 314 -0.32 5.79 18.68
C PHE A 314 0.93 6.63 18.49
N PHE A 315 1.78 6.71 19.51
CA PHE A 315 3.07 7.41 19.44
C PHE A 315 4.21 6.46 19.79
N ALA A 316 5.21 6.38 18.92
CA ALA A 316 6.47 5.72 19.24
C ALA A 316 7.30 6.61 20.19
N ALA A 317 8.09 5.98 21.06
CA ALA A 317 9.00 6.70 21.95
C ALA A 317 10.00 7.55 21.14
N PRO A 318 10.36 8.77 21.61
CA PRO A 318 11.29 9.65 20.89
C PRO A 318 12.64 8.97 20.62
N LYS A 319 13.13 9.08 19.37
CA LYS A 319 14.40 8.46 18.94
C LYS A 319 15.66 9.11 19.55
N LYS A 320 15.57 10.30 20.17
CA LYS A 320 16.68 10.99 20.87
C LYS A 320 16.22 11.86 22.05
N LYS A 321 17.00 11.89 23.15
CA LYS A 321 16.99 12.99 24.14
C LYS A 321 17.67 14.20 23.50
N GLY A 322 16.95 15.28 23.26
CA GLY A 322 17.48 16.49 22.64
C GLY A 322 16.59 17.71 22.86
N ILE A 323 17.21 18.87 23.02
CA ILE A 323 16.55 20.17 23.18
C ILE A 323 16.03 20.62 21.81
N TYR A 324 14.72 20.79 21.69
CA TYR A 324 14.08 21.21 20.44
C TYR A 324 13.92 22.73 20.42
N LYS A 325 14.53 23.39 19.43
CA LYS A 325 14.29 24.82 19.15
C LYS A 325 13.05 24.99 18.27
N GLY A 326 11.91 25.22 18.91
CA GLY A 326 10.67 25.64 18.24
C GLY A 326 10.59 27.16 18.12
N TYR A 327 10.04 27.65 17.00
CA TYR A 327 9.70 29.06 16.84
C TYR A 327 8.65 29.46 17.90
N ARG A 328 9.11 30.21 18.91
CA ARG A 328 8.47 30.58 20.19
C ARG A 328 8.51 29.48 21.26
N HIS A 329 9.56 29.60 22.09
CA HIS A 329 9.85 28.93 23.37
C HIS A 329 10.74 27.70 23.22
N ASP A 330 11.95 27.83 23.76
CA ASP A 330 12.85 26.71 24.04
C ASP A 330 12.19 25.85 25.13
N ILE A 331 11.85 24.59 24.79
CA ILE A 331 11.35 23.61 25.77
C ILE A 331 12.43 22.55 25.94
N GLN A 332 13.02 22.50 27.14
CA GLN A 332 13.89 21.42 27.58
C GLN A 332 13.00 20.32 28.19
N LEU A 333 12.89 19.19 27.51
CA LEU A 333 12.14 18.01 27.99
C LEU A 333 13.12 17.07 28.70
N ASP A 334 13.21 17.19 30.03
CA ASP A 334 14.11 16.35 30.86
C ASP A 334 13.51 14.96 31.19
N ASN A 335 12.26 14.68 30.79
CA ASN A 335 11.58 13.42 31.09
C ASN A 335 11.22 12.65 29.81
N GLU A 336 11.55 11.36 29.80
CA GLU A 336 11.13 10.39 28.78
C GLU A 336 9.61 10.44 28.64
N ILE A 337 9.11 10.77 27.45
CA ILE A 337 7.67 10.66 27.14
C ILE A 337 7.38 9.16 27.03
N PRO A 338 6.53 8.57 27.90
CA PRO A 338 6.16 7.18 27.76
C PRO A 338 5.36 6.99 26.46
N CYS A 339 5.48 5.82 25.84
CA CYS A 339 4.55 5.38 24.81
C CYS A 339 3.11 5.47 25.34
N GLY A 340 2.17 5.97 24.52
CA GLY A 340 0.77 6.15 24.93
C GLY A 340 -0.18 6.26 23.75
N SER A 341 -1.46 5.97 24.01
CA SER A 341 -2.55 6.17 23.06
C SER A 341 -3.56 7.20 23.54
N PHE A 342 -4.23 7.89 22.62
CA PHE A 342 -5.26 8.89 22.93
C PHE A 342 -6.38 8.85 21.88
N GLU A 343 -7.62 9.19 22.27
CA GLU A 343 -8.82 9.21 21.41
C GLU A 343 -9.13 10.64 20.94
N GLY A 344 -9.16 10.90 19.63
CA GLY A 344 -9.45 12.22 19.06
C GLY A 344 -10.46 12.21 17.91
N ASN A 345 -11.12 13.35 17.66
CA ASN A 345 -12.04 13.51 16.53
C ASN A 345 -11.31 13.45 15.18
N CYS A 346 -11.70 12.53 14.29
CA CYS A 346 -11.27 12.53 12.89
C CYS A 346 -12.15 13.50 12.07
N THR A 347 -11.63 14.67 11.68
CA THR A 347 -12.29 15.50 10.67
C THR A 347 -11.85 15.05 9.28
N SER A 348 -12.81 14.81 8.38
CA SER A 348 -12.61 14.36 7.00
C SER A 348 -11.81 15.32 6.10
N ASP A 349 -11.48 16.52 6.57
CA ASP A 349 -10.80 17.58 5.80
C ASP A 349 -9.49 18.02 6.48
N GLY A 350 -8.39 17.32 6.18
CA GLY A 350 -7.03 17.77 6.50
C GLY A 350 -6.55 17.46 7.94
N PRO A 351 -5.26 17.72 8.23
CA PRO A 351 -4.64 17.25 9.46
C PRO A 351 -5.31 17.95 10.63
N ALA A 352 -5.90 17.17 11.53
CA ALA A 352 -6.28 17.67 12.83
C ALA A 352 -5.06 18.38 13.42
N ARG A 353 -5.16 19.71 13.58
CA ARG A 353 -4.30 20.41 14.53
C ARG A 353 -4.65 19.78 15.87
N ALA A 354 -3.86 18.81 16.32
CA ALA A 354 -3.76 18.52 17.73
C ALA A 354 -3.28 19.82 18.38
N SER A 355 -4.23 20.67 18.79
CA SER A 355 -3.93 21.73 19.73
C SER A 355 -3.45 21.02 20.97
N MET A 356 -2.14 20.95 21.10
CA MET A 356 -1.43 20.51 22.28
C MET A 356 -2.22 21.03 23.48
N PHE A 357 -2.69 20.09 24.31
CA PHE A 357 -3.43 20.39 25.52
C PHE A 357 -2.83 21.62 26.21
N SER A 358 -3.68 22.61 26.50
CA SER A 358 -3.43 23.52 27.60
C SER A 358 -3.21 22.66 28.84
N ILE A 359 -1.95 22.42 29.18
CA ILE A 359 -1.53 21.66 30.35
C ILE A 359 -2.25 22.29 31.55
N PRO A 360 -3.16 21.58 32.23
CA PRO A 360 -3.68 22.06 33.50
C PRO A 360 -2.48 22.19 34.42
N ARG A 361 -2.29 23.37 35.04
CA ARG A 361 -1.28 23.57 36.08
C ARG A 361 -1.49 22.52 37.18
N LEU A 362 -0.76 21.40 37.13
CA LEU A 362 -0.76 20.42 38.19
C LEU A 362 0.04 21.02 39.35
N GLY A 363 -0.69 21.43 40.38
CA GLY A 363 -0.13 21.84 41.66
C GLY A 363 0.69 20.71 42.26
N LYS A 364 1.83 21.08 42.86
CA LYS A 364 2.72 20.20 43.61
C LYS A 364 1.95 19.29 44.58
N LYS A 365 2.10 17.96 44.46
CA LYS A 365 2.12 16.99 45.57
C LYS A 365 2.66 15.61 45.13
N THR A 366 3.96 15.42 45.42
CA THR A 366 4.64 14.24 46.02
C THR A 366 4.51 12.81 45.46
N VAL A 367 5.39 12.49 44.50
CA VAL A 367 6.42 11.43 44.34
C VAL A 367 6.45 10.11 45.16
N ASP A 368 5.73 9.84 46.25
CA ASP A 368 6.16 8.75 47.18
C ASP A 368 5.40 7.41 47.21
N GLU A 369 4.48 7.09 46.28
CA GLU A 369 3.64 5.87 46.45
C GLU A 369 3.76 4.74 45.40
N PHE A 370 4.65 4.80 44.41
CA PHE A 370 4.83 3.68 43.48
C PHE A 370 6.21 3.03 43.60
N SER A 371 6.48 2.47 44.77
CA SER A 371 7.51 1.45 44.95
C SER A 371 6.87 0.15 45.41
N ARG A 372 7.27 -0.97 44.77
CA ARG A 372 6.93 -2.39 45.01
C ARG A 372 5.89 -3.01 44.05
N SER A 373 6.38 -3.58 42.97
CA SER A 373 6.25 -5.02 42.71
C SER A 373 6.96 -5.40 41.40
N SER A 374 7.73 -6.47 41.51
CA SER A 374 8.54 -7.11 40.48
C SER A 374 7.69 -8.00 39.59
N GLY A 375 7.92 -7.93 38.27
CA GLY A 375 7.54 -8.97 37.31
C GLY A 375 6.69 -8.43 36.18
N LEU A 376 7.26 -8.29 34.97
CA LEU A 376 6.46 -8.08 33.75
C LEU A 376 7.27 -8.42 32.48
N MET A 377 7.38 -9.72 32.22
CA MET A 377 7.31 -10.32 30.89
C MET A 377 5.84 -10.18 30.42
N GLU A 378 5.40 -8.95 30.14
CA GLU A 378 4.04 -8.65 29.68
C GLU A 378 4.08 -7.32 28.89
N THR A 379 4.83 -7.31 27.78
CA THR A 379 4.93 -6.19 26.82
C THR A 379 3.62 -5.94 26.05
N LEU A 380 2.46 -6.35 26.60
CA LEU A 380 1.11 -6.19 26.04
C LEU A 380 0.13 -5.46 26.99
N LYS A 381 0.58 -4.86 28.10
CA LYS A 381 -0.28 -4.06 28.98
C LYS A 381 0.30 -2.66 29.26
N CYS A 382 0.21 -1.77 28.28
CA CYS A 382 0.17 -0.33 28.52
C CYS A 382 -1.08 0.27 27.88
N PHE A 383 -2.22 0.02 28.51
CA PHE A 383 -3.47 0.74 28.30
C PHE A 383 -3.84 1.42 29.63
N SER A 384 -3.69 2.75 29.73
CA SER A 384 -4.59 3.58 30.55
C SER A 384 -4.29 5.07 30.39
N SER A 385 -5.13 5.78 29.65
CA SER A 385 -5.76 7.03 30.11
C SER A 385 -6.84 7.44 29.10
N ARG A 386 -8.11 7.12 29.40
CA ARG A 386 -9.27 7.57 28.63
C ARG A 386 -9.39 9.09 28.72
N VAL A 387 -9.53 9.74 27.57
CA VAL A 387 -10.08 11.09 27.48
C VAL A 387 -11.14 11.07 26.41
N ILE A 388 -12.39 11.15 26.85
CA ILE A 388 -13.57 11.13 26.00
C ILE A 388 -13.76 12.54 25.43
N VAL A 389 -13.69 12.70 24.11
CA VAL A 389 -14.16 13.91 23.43
C VAL A 389 -15.31 13.52 22.50
N SER A 390 -16.47 14.12 22.75
CA SER A 390 -17.76 13.80 22.13
C SER A 390 -17.82 14.18 20.63
N PRO A 391 -18.42 13.34 19.75
CA PRO A 391 -18.55 13.63 18.33
C PRO A 391 -19.63 14.68 18.05
N ARG A 392 -19.37 15.59 17.10
CA ARG A 392 -20.44 16.33 16.41
C ARG A 392 -21.01 15.45 15.30
N LYS A 393 -22.32 15.18 15.38
CA LYS A 393 -23.10 14.34 14.46
C LYS A 393 -22.78 14.61 12.98
N GLY A 394 -22.22 13.61 12.31
CA GLY A 394 -22.11 13.53 10.85
C GLY A 394 -21.16 12.41 10.45
N ASN A 395 -21.70 11.27 10.01
CA ASN A 395 -21.01 10.07 9.48
C ASN A 395 -20.77 8.88 10.43
N THR A 396 -21.72 8.55 11.31
CA THR A 396 -21.79 7.21 11.93
C THR A 396 -22.49 6.24 10.97
N ILE A 397 -21.81 5.16 10.57
CA ILE A 397 -22.41 4.01 9.86
C ILE A 397 -22.95 3.05 10.93
N THR A 398 -24.13 2.48 10.71
CA THR A 398 -24.78 1.54 11.66
C THR A 398 -24.16 0.14 11.58
N GLU A 399 -24.30 -0.65 12.65
CA GLU A 399 -23.79 -2.04 12.69
C GLU A 399 -24.38 -2.90 11.57
N ASP A 400 -25.65 -2.66 11.21
CA ASP A 400 -26.34 -3.35 10.12
C ASP A 400 -25.74 -2.97 8.75
N GLU A 401 -25.41 -1.70 8.53
CA GLU A 401 -24.75 -1.23 7.30
C GLU A 401 -23.30 -1.74 7.18
N PHE A 402 -22.60 -1.90 8.30
CA PHE A 402 -21.26 -2.48 8.34
C PHE A 402 -21.29 -4.00 8.06
N GLN A 403 -22.23 -4.72 8.65
CA GLN A 403 -22.41 -6.15 8.42
C GLN A 403 -22.91 -6.44 7.00
N GLU A 404 -23.76 -5.57 6.43
CA GLU A 404 -24.18 -5.66 5.03
C GLU A 404 -22.99 -5.42 4.08
N LEU A 405 -22.09 -4.48 4.40
CA LEU A 405 -20.83 -4.29 3.69
C LEU A 405 -19.93 -5.54 3.78
N GLU A 406 -19.75 -6.15 4.95
CA GLU A 406 -18.98 -7.38 5.11
C GLU A 406 -19.60 -8.56 4.34
N ASN A 407 -20.92 -8.72 4.40
CA ASN A 407 -21.64 -9.82 3.77
C ASN A 407 -21.66 -9.70 2.24
N LEU A 408 -21.81 -8.49 1.68
CA LEU A 408 -21.68 -8.24 0.25
C LEU A 408 -20.26 -8.57 -0.26
N LEU A 409 -19.25 -8.45 0.62
CA LEU A 409 -17.86 -8.75 0.31
C LEU A 409 -17.53 -10.26 0.40
N GLU A 410 -18.13 -11.01 1.33
CA GLU A 410 -18.03 -12.48 1.37
C GLU A 410 -18.64 -13.13 0.12
N ILE A 411 -19.75 -12.59 -0.39
CA ILE A 411 -20.45 -13.09 -1.57
C ILE A 411 -19.63 -12.86 -2.85
N GLN A 412 -18.85 -11.77 -2.91
CA GLN A 412 -18.09 -11.40 -4.12
C GLN A 412 -16.72 -12.07 -4.21
N TYR A 413 -16.11 -12.49 -3.09
CA TYR A 413 -14.75 -13.03 -3.05
C TYR A 413 -14.60 -14.42 -2.41
N GLY A 414 -15.72 -15.08 -2.10
CA GLY A 414 -15.77 -16.45 -1.61
C GLY A 414 -15.50 -16.55 -0.11
N LYS A 415 -16.29 -17.39 0.57
CA LYS A 415 -16.11 -17.70 1.98
C LYS A 415 -14.75 -18.36 2.22
N SER A 416 -14.02 -17.83 3.20
CA SER A 416 -12.87 -18.49 3.82
C SER A 416 -13.31 -19.84 4.40
N ILE A 417 -12.51 -20.87 4.16
CA ILE A 417 -12.02 -21.74 5.24
C ILE A 417 -10.51 -21.61 5.20
#